data_AF-A0AAJ0WWL6-F1
#
_entry.id   AF-A0AAJ0WWL6-F1
#
_cell.length_a   1.000
_cell.length_b   1.000
_cell.length_c   1.000
_cell.angle_alpha   90.00
_cell.angle_beta   90.00
_cell.angle_gamma   90.00
#
_symmetry.space_group_name_H-M   'P 1'
#
loop_
_entity.id
_entity.type
_entity.pdbx_description
1 polymer ?
#
loop_
_entity_poly.entity_id
_entity_poly.type
_entity_poly.pdbx_seq_one_letter_code
_entity_poly.pdbx_strand_id
1 'polypeptide(L)' 'MECPVCESRLKHEKIEEVWVDICQEHGVWLDKGELDRIMESSKYRGQSEGLVRGLWSHTHSQF' A
#
# COMPACT_ATOMS: atom_id res chain seq x y z
N MET A 1 -11.79 -20.98 5.50
CA MET A 1 -10.78 -21.09 4.44
C MET A 1 -9.43 -21.33 5.08
N GLU A 2 -8.64 -22.18 4.44
CA GLU A 2 -7.36 -22.69 4.95
C GLU A 2 -6.23 -22.24 4.02
N CYS A 3 -5.05 -22.02 4.57
CA CYS A 3 -3.87 -21.67 3.80
C CYS A 3 -3.51 -22.85 2.89
N PRO A 4 -3.39 -22.67 1.56
CA PRO A 4 -3.04 -23.77 0.66
C PRO A 4 -1.59 -24.26 0.83
N VAL A 5 -0.76 -23.56 1.62
CA VAL A 5 0.66 -23.90 1.85
C VAL A 5 0.88 -24.66 3.15
N CYS A 6 0.22 -24.26 4.24
CA CYS A 6 0.41 -24.88 5.56
C CYS A 6 -0.87 -25.39 6.21
N GLU A 7 -1.99 -25.34 5.49
CA GLU A 7 -3.30 -25.87 5.93
C GLU A 7 -3.85 -25.22 7.21
N SER A 8 -3.20 -24.17 7.72
CA SER A 8 -3.68 -23.43 8.88
C SER A 8 -4.88 -22.55 8.52
N ARG A 9 -5.75 -22.32 9.52
CA ARG A 9 -6.92 -21.47 9.36
C ARG A 9 -6.49 -20.03 9.09
N LEU A 10 -6.99 -19.48 7.97
CA LEU A 10 -6.77 -18.08 7.63
C LEU A 10 -7.59 -17.17 8.55
N LYS A 11 -7.00 -16.04 8.92
CA LYS A 11 -7.69 -14.98 9.68
C LYS A 11 -8.27 -13.98 8.71
N HIS A 12 -9.58 -13.80 8.78
CA HIS A 12 -10.30 -12.83 7.96
C HIS A 12 -10.21 -11.46 8.62
N GLU A 13 -9.53 -10.50 7.99
CA GLU A 13 -9.33 -9.16 8.52
C GLU A 13 -9.69 -8.11 7.47
N LYS A 14 -10.11 -6.94 7.95
CA LYS A 14 -10.40 -5.80 7.07
C LYS A 14 -9.20 -4.88 7.05
N ILE A 15 -8.62 -4.67 5.87
CA ILE A 15 -7.57 -3.66 5.64
C ILE A 15 -8.21 -2.52 4.86
N GLU A 16 -8.29 -1.35 5.49
CA GLU A 16 -8.99 -0.18 4.98
C GLU A 16 -10.47 -0.54 4.67
N GLU A 17 -10.79 -0.76 3.40
CA GLU A 17 -12.14 -1.08 2.91
C GLU A 17 -12.25 -2.46 2.26
N VAL A 18 -11.16 -3.26 2.30
CA VAL A 18 -11.06 -4.56 1.63
C VAL A 18 -10.92 -5.66 2.67
N TRP A 19 -11.70 -6.73 2.54
CA TRP A 19 -11.56 -7.92 3.36
C TRP A 19 -10.46 -8.80 2.77
N VAL A 20 -9.56 -9.29 3.61
CA VAL A 20 -8.43 -10.10 3.17
C VAL A 20 -8.23 -11.28 4.11
N ASP A 21 -7.64 -12.34 3.59
CA ASP A 21 -7.34 -13.54 4.37
C ASP A 21 -5.85 -13.66 4.66
N ILE A 22 -5.52 -13.64 5.96
CA ILE A 22 -4.14 -13.58 6.42
C ILE A 22 -3.74 -14.94 6.99
N CYS A 23 -2.68 -15.50 6.41
CA CYS A 23 -1.88 -16.56 7.01
C CYS A 23 -0.72 -15.91 7.78
N GLN A 24 -0.58 -16.24 9.07
CA GLN A 24 0.49 -15.68 9.90
C GLN A 24 1.90 -16.07 9.40
N GLU A 25 2.02 -17.18 8.68
CA GLU A 25 3.31 -17.70 8.21
C GLU A 25 3.61 -17.37 6.74
N HIS A 26 2.60 -17.30 5.88
CA HIS A 26 2.79 -17.22 4.43
C HIS A 26 2.31 -15.90 3.82
N GLY A 27 1.65 -15.04 4.60
CA GLY A 27 1.21 -13.73 4.15
C GLY A 27 -0.28 -13.67 3.81
N VAL A 28 -0.62 -12.78 2.89
CA VAL A 28 -2.01 -12.37 2.61
C VAL A 28 -2.49 -12.97 1.30
N TRP A 29 -3.68 -13.54 1.31
CA TRP A 29 -4.41 -14.04 0.15
C TRP A 29 -5.45 -13.00 -0.26
N LEU A 30 -5.38 -12.58 -1.52
CA LEU A 30 -6.23 -11.55 -2.11
C LEU A 30 -6.94 -12.14 -3.33
N ASP A 31 -8.22 -11.82 -3.47
CA ASP A 31 -8.98 -12.10 -4.68
C ASP A 31 -8.63 -11.11 -5.81
N LYS A 32 -9.04 -11.47 -7.02
CA LYS A 32 -8.80 -10.65 -8.21
C LYS A 32 -9.39 -9.25 -8.03
N GLY A 33 -8.54 -8.22 -8.11
CA GLY A 33 -8.91 -6.81 -8.03
C GLY A 33 -8.92 -6.22 -6.61
N GLU A 34 -8.67 -7.02 -5.58
CA GLU A 34 -8.55 -6.52 -4.20
C GLU A 34 -7.25 -5.75 -3.99
N LEU A 35 -6.15 -6.22 -4.58
CA LEU A 35 -4.87 -5.52 -4.53
C LEU A 35 -4.99 -4.11 -5.13
N ASP A 36 -5.64 -3.97 -6.28
CA ASP A 36 -5.83 -2.66 -6.94
C ASP A 36 -6.60 -1.70 -6.02
N ARG A 37 -7.66 -2.16 -5.38
CA ARG A 37 -8.44 -1.37 -4.41
C ARG A 37 -7.61 -0.92 -3.20
N ILE A 38 -6.79 -1.82 -2.65
CA ILE A 38 -5.86 -1.50 -1.56
C ILE A 38 -4.83 -0.46 -2.03
N MET A 39 -4.30 -0.61 -3.24
CA MET A 39 -3.34 0.35 -3.78
C MET A 39 -3.98 1.72 -4.04
N GLU A 40 -5.23 1.78 -4.51
CA GLU A 40 -5.97 3.02 -4.72
C GLU A 40 -6.25 3.77 -3.40
N SER A 41 -6.60 3.06 -2.33
CA SER A 41 -6.76 3.68 -1.01
C SER A 41 -5.43 4.16 -0.42
N SER A 42 -4.34 3.44 -0.70
CA SER A 42 -2.99 3.73 -0.19
C SER A 42 -2.31 4.93 -0.85
N LYS A 43 -2.74 5.34 -2.06
CA LYS A 43 -2.15 6.48 -2.81
C LYS A 43 -2.16 7.80 -2.05
N TYR A 44 -2.96 7.91 -0.99
CA TYR A 44 -3.04 9.11 -0.14
C TYR A 44 -2.22 9.03 1.15
N ARG A 45 -1.56 7.90 1.45
CA ARG A 45 -0.89 7.66 2.75
C ARG A 45 0.62 7.95 2.76
N GLY A 46 1.15 8.49 1.66
CA GLY A 46 2.55 8.92 1.50
C GLY A 46 2.69 10.44 1.44
N GLN A 47 2.26 11.16 2.47
CA GLN A 47 2.69 12.54 2.71
C GLN A 47 3.67 12.55 3.87
N SER A 48 4.90 12.10 3.62
CA SER A 48 6.06 12.62 4.35
C SER A 48 6.44 13.95 3.70
N GLU A 49 6.04 15.02 4.38
CA GLU A 49 6.75 16.29 4.61
C GLU A 49 7.68 16.84 3.50
N GLY A 50 7.38 18.07 3.10
CA GLY A 50 7.95 18.70 1.91
C GLY A 50 9.45 18.96 1.94
N LEU A 51 10.09 18.80 0.78
CA LEU A 51 11.30 19.53 0.40
C LEU A 51 11.59 19.44 -1.12
N VAL A 52 10.79 20.07 -1.99
CA VAL A 52 11.29 20.57 -3.31
C VAL A 52 10.52 21.82 -3.77
N ARG A 53 10.28 22.80 -2.90
CA ARG A 53 9.83 24.14 -3.30
C ARG A 53 11.00 25.15 -3.47
N GLY A 54 12.24 24.68 -3.56
CA GLY A 54 13.42 25.55 -3.40
C GLY A 54 14.61 25.30 -4.33
N LEU A 55 14.41 24.84 -5.57
CA LEU A 55 15.54 24.58 -6.49
C LEU A 55 15.31 25.11 -7.93
N TRP A 56 14.59 26.23 -8.10
CA TRP A 56 14.59 26.98 -9.36
C TRP A 56 14.57 28.51 -9.15
N SER A 57 15.36 29.00 -8.19
CA SER A 57 15.68 30.43 -8.10
C SER A 57 17.18 30.60 -7.85
N HIS A 58 17.84 31.29 -8.78
CA HIS A 58 19.30 31.45 -9.01
C HIS A 58 19.87 30.34 -9.93
N THR A 59 20.02 30.57 -11.22
CA THR A 59 20.90 31.60 -11.79
C THR A 59 20.53 31.96 -13.23
N HIS A 60 20.02 33.17 -13.44
CA HIS A 60 20.26 33.94 -14.67
C HIS A 60 20.23 35.40 -14.23
N SER A 61 21.29 35.83 -13.55
CA SER A 61 22.43 36.50 -14.18
C SER A 61 22.00 37.80 -14.84
N GLN A 62 22.26 38.86 -14.10
CA GLN A 62 22.40 40.24 -14.52
C GLN A 62 23.07 40.32 -15.90
N PHE A 63 22.31 40.81 -16.89
CA PHE A 63 22.76 41.61 -18.02
C PHE A 63 21.59 42.52 -18.44
#